data_AF-B7JP90-F1
#
_entry.id   AF-B7JP90-F1
#
_cell.length_a   1.000
_cell.length_b   1.000
_cell.length_c   1.000
_cell.angle_alpha   90.00
_cell.angle_beta   90.00
_cell.angle_gamma   90.00
#
_symmetry.space_group_name_H-M   'P 1'
#
loop_
_entity.id
_entity.type
_entity.pdbx_description
1 polymer ?
#
loop_
_entity_poly.entity_id
_entity_poly.type
_entity_poly.pdbx_seq_one_letter_code
_entity_poly.pdbx_strand_id
1 'polypeptide(L)' 'MSVMKKVSSDKETKTIKSGNVTIVIHSNLVNMSSEERKHWFQKEQENKNPVLMRLNEVIHKINMELSTK' A
#
# COMPACT_ATOMS: atom_id res chain seq x y z
N MET A 1 7.98 -3.46 37.83
CA MET A 1 6.95 -2.56 37.28
C MET A 1 7.10 -2.50 35.78
N SER A 2 6.17 -3.08 35.02
CA SER A 2 6.19 -3.05 33.56
C SER A 2 5.74 -1.67 33.09
N VAL A 3 6.68 -0.87 32.61
CA VAL A 3 6.34 0.41 31.96
C VAL A 3 5.89 0.08 30.55
N MET A 4 4.57 -0.03 30.37
CA MET A 4 3.90 0.06 29.08
C MET A 4 4.31 1.40 28.44
N LYS A 5 5.32 1.37 27.58
CA LYS A 5 5.71 2.54 26.79
C LYS A 5 4.70 2.67 25.65
N LYS A 6 3.66 3.44 25.94
CA LYS A 6 2.71 4.08 25.02
C LYS A 6 3.32 4.22 23.62
N VAL A 7 2.88 3.39 22.67
CA VAL A 7 3.27 3.50 21.27
C VAL A 7 2.59 4.76 20.75
N SER A 8 3.35 5.85 20.68
CA SER A 8 2.89 7.15 20.22
C SER A 8 2.50 7.07 18.73
N SER A 9 1.25 7.46 18.48
CA SER A 9 0.61 7.68 17.19
C SER A 9 1.26 8.91 16.52
N ASP A 10 2.41 8.72 15.86
CA ASP A 10 3.13 9.78 15.13
C ASP A 10 3.68 9.29 13.76
N LYS A 11 3.20 8.15 13.24
CA LYS A 11 3.70 7.50 12.00
C LYS A 11 2.63 7.29 10.93
N GLU A 12 1.70 8.21 10.76
CA GLU A 12 0.61 8.06 9.78
C GLU A 12 0.90 8.72 8.42
N THR A 13 1.92 9.59 8.36
CA THR A 13 2.19 10.41 7.17
C THR A 13 3.64 10.36 6.71
N LYS A 14 3.88 10.28 5.40
CA LYS A 14 5.21 10.48 4.80
C LYS A 14 5.20 11.68 3.87
N THR A 15 6.17 12.57 4.09
CA THR A 15 6.35 13.78 3.26
C THR A 15 7.52 13.59 2.32
N ILE A 16 7.29 13.79 1.02
CA ILE A 16 8.30 13.74 -0.04
C ILE A 16 8.35 15.13 -0.68
N LYS A 17 9.54 15.74 -0.71
CA LYS A 17 9.76 17.02 -1.40
C LYS A 17 10.41 16.76 -2.76
N SER A 18 9.84 17.29 -3.83
CA SER A 18 10.39 17.22 -5.18
C SER A 18 10.32 18.61 -5.81
N GLY A 19 11.46 19.28 -5.92
CA GLY A 19 11.55 20.68 -6.37
C GLY A 19 10.70 21.61 -5.49
N ASN A 20 9.75 22.30 -6.11
CA ASN A 20 8.80 23.20 -5.44
C ASN A 20 7.53 22.49 -4.92
N VAL A 21 7.43 21.17 -5.09
CA VAL A 21 6.24 20.39 -4.71
C VAL A 21 6.50 19.62 -3.42
N THR A 22 5.55 19.69 -2.50
CA THR A 22 5.52 18.86 -1.28
C THR A 22 4.36 17.88 -1.37
N ILE A 23 4.70 16.58 -1.41
CA ILE A 23 3.74 15.48 -1.43
C ILE A 23 3.63 14.94 -0.01
N VAL A 24 2.46 15.04 0.60
CA VAL A 24 2.18 14.47 1.93
C VAL A 24 1.25 13.28 1.76
N ILE A 25 1.72 12.08 2.15
CA ILE A 25 0.96 10.85 1.98
C ILE A 25 0.47 10.37 3.33
N HIS A 26 -0.85 10.41 3.56
CA HIS A 26 -1.52 9.96 4.76
C HIS A 26 -1.89 8.47 4.66
N SER A 27 -0.88 7.60 4.54
CA SER A 27 -1.11 6.16 4.45
C SER A 27 -0.04 5.36 5.19
N ASN A 28 -0.50 4.42 6.02
CA ASN A 28 0.37 3.51 6.76
C ASN A 28 1.21 2.61 5.84
N LEU A 29 0.74 2.35 4.60
CA LEU A 29 1.46 1.54 3.60
C LEU A 29 2.82 2.11 3.21
N VAL A 30 2.96 3.42 3.36
CA VAL A 30 4.14 4.16 2.94
C VAL A 30 5.30 4.03 3.94
N ASN A 31 4.97 3.69 5.18
CA ASN A 31 5.93 3.41 6.24
C ASN A 31 6.25 1.92 6.39
N MET A 32 5.48 1.04 5.72
CA MET A 32 5.76 -0.39 5.66
C MET A 32 7.00 -0.69 4.81
N SER A 33 7.80 -1.65 5.26
CA SER A 33 8.85 -2.27 4.46
C SER A 33 8.26 -3.03 3.26
N SER A 34 9.12 -3.39 2.30
CA SER A 34 8.70 -4.12 1.10
C SER A 34 8.03 -5.46 1.43
N GLU A 35 8.52 -6.18 2.44
CA GLU A 35 7.94 -7.46 2.87
C GLU A 35 6.61 -7.27 3.60
N GLU A 36 6.50 -6.29 4.49
CA GLU A 36 5.23 -5.97 5.16
C GLU A 36 4.15 -5.56 4.17
N ARG A 37 4.52 -4.79 3.14
CA ARG A 37 3.59 -4.39 2.08
C ARG A 37 3.09 -5.59 1.27
N LYS A 38 3.97 -6.57 0.97
CA LYS A 38 3.57 -7.81 0.30
C LYS A 38 2.57 -8.60 1.15
N HIS A 39 2.86 -8.78 2.44
CA HIS A 39 1.96 -9.47 3.35
C HIS A 39 0.61 -8.75 3.49
N TRP A 40 0.60 -7.42 3.59
CA TRP A 40 -0.63 -6.64 3.60
C TRP A 40 -1.44 -6.86 2.32
N PHE A 41 -0.77 -6.82 1.16
CA PHE A 41 -1.42 -7.02 -0.13
C PHE A 41 -2.01 -8.43 -0.27
N GLN A 42 -1.30 -9.46 0.19
CA GLN A 42 -1.81 -10.84 0.19
C GLN A 42 -3.05 -10.97 1.09
N LYS A 43 -3.00 -10.41 2.30
CA LYS A 43 -4.14 -10.42 3.23
C LYS A 43 -5.35 -9.68 2.67
N GLU A 44 -5.14 -8.53 2.03
CA GLU A 44 -6.23 -7.76 1.42
C GLU A 44 -6.85 -8.46 0.20
N GLN A 45 -6.07 -9.26 -0.53
CA GLN A 45 -6.60 -10.13 -1.58
C GLN A 45 -7.46 -11.25 -1.00
N GLU A 46 -7.03 -11.89 0.09
CA GLU A 46 -7.82 -12.90 0.81
C GLU A 46 -9.13 -12.31 1.34
N ASN A 47 -9.08 -11.06 1.81
CA ASN A 47 -10.25 -10.28 2.25
C ASN A 47 -11.15 -9.80 1.08
N LYS A 48 -10.80 -10.09 -0.17
CA LYS A 48 -11.53 -9.66 -1.37
C LYS A 48 -11.77 -8.15 -1.41
N ASN A 49 -10.74 -7.37 -1.14
CA ASN A 49 -10.83 -5.92 -1.29
C ASN A 49 -11.29 -5.56 -2.72
N PRO A 50 -12.44 -4.86 -2.90
CA PRO A 50 -13.04 -4.64 -4.21
C PRO A 50 -12.13 -3.84 -5.15
N VAL A 51 -11.31 -2.94 -4.60
CA VAL A 51 -10.35 -2.15 -5.38
C VAL A 51 -9.26 -3.05 -5.94
N LEU A 52 -8.70 -3.93 -5.10
CA LEU A 52 -7.64 -4.85 -5.53
C LEU A 52 -8.14 -5.88 -6.54
N MET A 53 -9.35 -6.41 -6.34
CA MET A 53 -9.97 -7.31 -7.31
C MET A 53 -10.15 -6.64 -8.67
N ARG A 54 -10.64 -5.38 -8.67
CA ARG A 54 -10.82 -4.64 -9.92
C ARG A 54 -9.49 -4.36 -10.63
N LEU A 55 -8.44 -4.04 -9.88
CA LEU A 55 -7.10 -3.88 -10.45
C LEU A 55 -6.61 -5.17 -11.09
N ASN A 56 -6.81 -6.32 -10.42
CA ASN A 56 -6.39 -7.61 -10.93
C ASN A 56 -7.13 -7.98 -12.22
N GLU A 57 -8.44 -7.70 -12.30
CA GLU A 57 -9.23 -7.87 -13.53
C GLU A 57 -8.71 -7.01 -14.69
N VAL A 58 -8.38 -5.75 -14.42
CA VAL A 58 -7.86 -4.84 -15.44
C VAL A 58 -6.49 -5.31 -15.94
N ILE A 59 -5.60 -5.70 -15.02
CA ILE A 59 -4.28 -6.23 -15.37
C ILE A 59 -4.43 -7.51 -16.22
N HIS A 60 -5.33 -8.40 -15.83
CA HIS A 60 -5.61 -9.63 -16.60
C HIS A 60 -6.08 -9.31 -18.02
N LYS A 61 -7.00 -8.35 -18.19
CA LYS A 61 -7.47 -7.91 -19.51
C LYS A 61 -6.34 -7.36 -20.37
N ILE A 62 -5.50 -6.48 -19.81
CA ILE A 62 -4.36 -5.92 -20.53
C ILE A 62 -3.40 -7.02 -20.99
N ASN A 63 -3.08 -7.98 -20.11
CA ASN A 63 -2.18 -9.09 -20.43
C ASN A 63 -2.75 -9.99 -21.55
N MET A 64 -4.06 -10.21 -21.56
CA MET A 64 -4.72 -10.96 -22.64
C MET A 64 -4.62 -10.24 -24.00
N GLU A 65 -4.81 -8.92 -24.01
CA GLU A 65 -4.70 -8.11 -25.24
C GLU A 65 -3.26 -8.05 -25.76
N LEU A 66 -2.27 -8.05 -24.87
CA LEU A 66 -0.86 -8.10 -25.25
C LEU A 66 -0.43 -9.49 -25.76
N SER A 67 -1.01 -10.56 -25.22
CA SER A 67 -0.71 -11.94 -25.63
C SER A 67 -1.31 -12.35 -26.98
N THR A 68 -2.24 -11.56 -27.52
CA THR A 68 -2.94 -11.84 -28.78
C THR A 68 -2.39 -11.03 -29.96
N LYS A 69 -1.31 -10.28 -29.75
CA LYS A 69 -0.58 -9.48 -30.74
C LYS A 69 0.77 -10.11 -31.06
#